data_AF-A0A813DWY2-F1
#
_entry.id   AF-A0A813DWY2-F1
#
_cell.length_a   1.000
_cell.length_b   1.000
_cell.length_c   1.000
_cell.angle_alpha   90.00
_cell.angle_beta   90.00
_cell.angle_gamma   90.00
#
_symmetry.space_group_name_H-M   'P 1'
#
loop_
_entity.id
_entity.type
_entity.pdbx_description
1 polymer ?
#
loop_
_entity_poly.entity_id
_entity_poly.type
_entity_poly.pdbx_seq_one_letter_code
_entity_poly.pdbx_strand_id
1 'polypeptide(L)'
;VRRSFLDASGHGSGGAAFESIALPNLGGGIYGYEPRNSSRSMVEEAVEALLQIESSTPNYTLRKISFVDSNRQAVDAFHDALTEVAHRWLPERKLTTAPQWWGQHTRRLVVLPAAPNFFWKRFKVKFKKRHGVKKRERHNYIGNVKPWLWRAQRVQQPPPLMVYQQSGE
;
A
#
# COMPACT_ATOMS: atom_id res chain seq x y z
N VAL A 1 29.07 -0.42 -10.28
CA VAL A 1 28.11 -0.15 -11.38
C VAL A 1 27.35 1.18 -11.22
N ARG A 2 27.17 1.72 -10.00
CA ARG A 2 26.46 3.01 -9.74
C ARG A 2 27.14 4.32 -10.21
N ARG A 3 28.24 4.29 -10.99
CA ARG A 3 28.94 5.51 -11.44
C ARG A 3 28.75 5.87 -12.92
N SER A 4 28.23 4.98 -13.76
CA SER A 4 28.35 5.15 -15.21
C SER A 4 27.26 5.99 -15.89
N PHE A 5 26.13 6.28 -15.22
CA PHE A 5 25.06 7.08 -15.84
C PHE A 5 25.18 8.60 -15.59
N LEU A 6 25.86 9.02 -14.51
CA LEU A 6 26.05 10.44 -14.20
C LEU A 6 27.38 11.00 -14.73
N ASP A 7 28.41 10.16 -14.88
CA ASP A 7 29.72 10.55 -15.45
C ASP A 7 29.70 10.70 -16.99
N ALA A 8 28.60 10.37 -17.67
CA ALA A 8 28.45 10.65 -19.10
C ALA A 8 28.39 12.17 -19.43
N SER A 9 28.39 13.03 -18.40
CA SER A 9 28.44 14.48 -18.51
C SER A 9 29.85 15.08 -18.31
N GLY A 10 30.87 14.26 -18.06
CA GLY A 10 32.24 14.72 -17.81
C GLY A 10 33.18 14.53 -18.99
N HIS A 11 33.60 15.66 -19.59
CA HIS A 11 34.77 15.84 -20.47
C HIS A 11 34.59 15.57 -21.97
N GLY A 12 34.05 16.56 -22.67
CA GLY A 12 34.13 16.67 -24.12
C GLY A 12 33.20 17.77 -24.63
N SER A 13 33.74 18.76 -25.34
CA SER A 13 33.03 19.88 -25.97
C SER A 13 31.65 19.52 -26.55
N GLY A 14 30.59 20.18 -26.08
CA GLY A 14 29.26 20.13 -26.71
C GLY A 14 28.38 18.92 -26.37
N GLY A 15 28.55 18.29 -25.19
CA GLY A 15 27.72 17.17 -24.76
C GLY A 15 26.24 17.56 -24.60
N ALA A 16 25.36 16.95 -25.38
CA ALA A 16 23.92 17.17 -25.34
C ALA A 16 23.37 16.81 -23.95
N ALA A 17 23.04 17.84 -23.16
CA ALA A 17 22.32 17.66 -21.91
C ALA A 17 20.89 17.17 -22.24
N PHE A 18 20.55 15.98 -21.80
CA PHE A 18 19.22 15.41 -22.04
C PHE A 18 18.22 15.94 -21.00
N GLU A 19 17.15 16.59 -21.49
CA GLU A 19 16.06 17.08 -20.62
C GLU A 19 15.10 15.95 -20.19
N SER A 20 14.96 14.92 -21.03
CA SER A 20 14.06 13.81 -20.78
C SER A 20 14.66 12.46 -21.14
N ILE A 21 14.34 11.44 -20.35
CA ILE A 21 14.72 10.04 -20.59
C ILE A 21 13.47 9.15 -20.60
N ALA A 22 13.50 8.11 -21.44
CA ALA A 22 12.48 7.06 -21.46
C ALA A 22 13.12 5.71 -21.10
N LEU A 23 12.55 4.99 -20.15
CA LEU A 23 13.09 3.74 -19.61
C LEU A 23 12.06 2.61 -19.69
N PRO A 24 12.44 1.42 -20.19
CA PRO A 24 11.62 0.21 -20.05
C PRO A 24 11.79 -0.43 -18.67
N ASN A 25 11.00 -1.45 -18.37
CA ASN A 25 11.21 -2.28 -17.17
C ASN A 25 12.50 -3.10 -17.28
N LEU A 26 13.58 -2.59 -16.70
CA LEU A 26 14.92 -3.20 -16.80
C LEU A 26 15.03 -4.53 -16.06
N GLY A 27 14.28 -4.74 -14.96
CA GLY A 27 14.30 -6.00 -14.22
C GLY A 27 13.37 -7.07 -14.79
N GLY A 28 12.45 -6.69 -15.70
CA GLY A 28 11.51 -7.60 -16.33
C GLY A 28 12.16 -8.57 -17.32
N GLY A 29 11.46 -9.66 -17.63
CA GLY A 29 11.86 -10.61 -18.66
C GLY A 29 12.97 -11.56 -18.19
N ILE A 30 14.16 -11.48 -18.80
CA ILE A 30 15.23 -12.47 -18.66
C ILE A 30 15.82 -12.48 -17.24
N TYR A 31 15.83 -11.32 -16.56
CA TYR A 31 16.38 -11.22 -15.21
C TYR A 31 15.46 -11.75 -14.13
N GLY A 32 14.20 -12.06 -14.46
CA GLY A 32 13.27 -12.73 -13.55
C GLY A 32 12.92 -11.96 -12.28
N TYR A 33 13.12 -10.63 -12.25
CA TYR A 33 12.64 -9.85 -11.11
C TYR A 33 11.12 -9.87 -11.04
N GLU A 34 10.59 -9.92 -9.82
CA GLU A 34 9.17 -9.71 -9.60
C GLU A 34 8.77 -8.32 -10.14
N PRO A 35 7.80 -8.23 -11.07
CA PRO A 35 7.47 -6.98 -11.75
C PRO A 35 7.13 -5.84 -10.79
N ARG A 36 6.47 -6.15 -9.67
CA ARG A 36 6.11 -5.16 -8.64
C ARG A 36 7.35 -4.58 -7.95
N ASN A 37 8.29 -5.43 -7.53
CA ASN A 37 9.50 -4.98 -6.84
C ASN A 37 10.45 -4.25 -7.80
N SER A 38 10.58 -4.74 -9.03
CA SER A 38 11.38 -4.08 -10.08
C SER A 38 10.86 -2.65 -10.33
N SER A 39 9.55 -2.53 -10.60
CA SER A 39 8.92 -1.25 -10.90
C SER A 39 9.04 -0.27 -9.74
N ARG A 40 8.85 -0.75 -8.51
CA ARG A 40 9.00 0.05 -7.29
C ARG A 40 10.41 0.59 -7.12
N SER A 41 11.44 -0.27 -7.19
CA SER A 41 12.82 0.18 -7.05
C SER A 41 13.22 1.17 -8.14
N MET A 42 12.80 0.93 -9.38
CA MET A 42 13.07 1.85 -10.50
C MET A 42 12.44 3.22 -10.31
N VAL A 43 11.18 3.27 -9.84
CA VAL A 43 10.47 4.54 -9.61
C VAL A 43 11.04 5.27 -8.39
N GLU A 44 11.36 4.56 -7.31
CA GLU A 44 12.01 5.14 -6.12
C GLU A 44 13.35 5.80 -6.51
N GLU A 45 14.23 5.09 -7.18
CA GLU A 45 15.53 5.61 -7.62
C GLU A 45 15.39 6.76 -8.63
N ALA A 46 14.38 6.72 -9.52
CA ALA A 46 14.11 7.81 -10.45
C ALA A 46 13.67 9.10 -9.74
N VAL A 47 12.82 8.98 -8.70
CA VAL A 47 12.38 10.13 -7.90
C VAL A 47 13.56 10.67 -7.08
N GLU A 48 14.37 9.81 -6.47
CA GLU A 48 15.57 10.22 -5.74
C GLU A 48 16.58 10.93 -6.65
N ALA A 49 16.77 10.45 -7.88
CA ALA A 49 17.63 11.07 -8.88
C ALA A 49 17.10 12.44 -9.34
N LEU A 50 15.78 12.61 -9.49
CA LEU A 50 15.16 13.90 -9.83
C LEU A 50 15.21 14.90 -8.68
N LEU A 51 14.98 14.43 -7.45
CA LEU A 51 15.03 15.27 -6.24
C LEU A 51 16.47 15.54 -5.78
N GLN A 52 17.44 14.76 -6.26
CA GLN A 52 18.87 14.95 -6.03
C GLN A 52 19.27 14.93 -4.55
N ILE A 53 18.58 14.09 -3.77
CA ILE A 53 18.66 14.05 -2.31
C ILE A 53 20.10 13.83 -1.81
N GLU A 54 20.88 13.01 -2.52
CA GLU A 54 22.26 12.66 -2.16
C GLU A 54 23.34 13.43 -2.92
N SER A 55 22.97 14.34 -3.84
CA SER A 55 23.96 15.00 -4.71
C SER A 55 24.60 16.21 -4.02
N SER A 56 25.93 16.29 -4.07
CA SER A 56 26.69 17.45 -3.58
C SER A 56 26.67 18.64 -4.55
N THR A 57 26.58 18.35 -5.86
CA THR A 57 26.46 19.34 -6.94
C THR A 57 25.19 19.05 -7.75
N PRO A 58 24.13 19.86 -7.60
CA PRO A 58 22.86 19.57 -8.25
C PRO A 58 22.96 19.81 -9.77
N ASN A 59 22.41 18.89 -10.56
CA ASN A 59 22.39 18.97 -12.02
C ASN A 59 20.95 19.03 -12.55
N TYR A 60 20.45 20.22 -12.85
CA TYR A 60 19.04 20.43 -13.24
C TYR A 60 18.74 20.18 -14.73
N THR A 61 19.65 19.53 -15.47
CA THR A 61 19.40 19.28 -16.89
C THR A 61 18.24 18.31 -17.09
N LEU A 62 18.17 17.25 -16.29
CA LEU A 62 17.13 16.24 -16.40
C LEU A 62 15.85 16.69 -15.67
N ARG A 63 14.75 16.83 -16.41
CA ARG A 63 13.45 17.26 -15.87
C ARG A 63 12.39 16.18 -15.90
N LYS A 64 12.49 15.22 -16.84
CA LYS A 64 11.43 14.23 -17.07
C LYS A 64 11.97 12.82 -17.25
N ILE A 65 11.42 11.87 -16.50
CA ILE A 65 11.67 10.44 -16.66
C ILE A 65 10.34 9.79 -17.02
N SER A 66 10.29 9.06 -18.14
CA SER A 66 9.09 8.38 -18.62
C SER A 66 9.31 6.87 -18.61
N PHE A 67 8.47 6.11 -17.92
CA PHE A 67 8.51 4.65 -17.97
C PHE A 67 7.60 4.15 -19.09
N VAL A 68 8.13 3.32 -19.99
CA VAL A 68 7.40 2.84 -21.18
C VAL A 68 7.56 1.34 -21.29
N ASP A 69 6.44 0.62 -21.33
CA ASP A 69 6.42 -0.83 -21.52
C ASP A 69 5.30 -1.22 -22.50
N SER A 70 5.51 -2.31 -23.25
CA SER A 70 4.51 -2.87 -24.15
C SER A 70 3.49 -3.72 -23.39
N ASN A 71 3.89 -4.31 -22.25
CA ASN A 71 3.02 -5.13 -21.44
C ASN A 71 2.18 -4.28 -20.49
N ARG A 72 0.85 -4.37 -20.62
CA ARG A 72 -0.11 -3.67 -19.75
C ARG A 72 0.11 -3.97 -18.27
N GLN A 73 0.43 -5.22 -17.90
CA GLN A 73 0.63 -5.59 -16.49
C GLN A 73 1.84 -4.88 -15.87
N ALA A 74 2.89 -4.64 -16.66
CA ALA A 74 4.05 -3.90 -16.19
C ALA A 74 3.73 -2.40 -16.06
N VAL A 75 2.94 -1.85 -16.97
CA VAL A 75 2.44 -0.47 -16.88
C VAL A 75 1.58 -0.27 -15.62
N ASP A 76 0.67 -1.20 -15.34
CA ASP A 76 -0.16 -1.16 -14.13
C ASP A 76 0.72 -1.23 -12.86
N ALA A 77 1.76 -2.09 -12.86
CA ALA A 77 2.72 -2.16 -11.76
C ALA A 77 3.53 -0.88 -11.55
N PHE A 78 3.93 -0.19 -12.64
CA PHE A 78 4.56 1.13 -12.55
C PHE A 78 3.60 2.19 -12.03
N HIS A 79 2.32 2.14 -12.43
CA HIS A 79 1.31 3.06 -11.95
C HIS A 79 1.12 2.91 -10.44
N ASP A 80 0.93 1.68 -9.95
CA ASP A 80 0.81 1.38 -8.53
C ASP A 80 2.05 1.85 -7.76
N ALA A 81 3.25 1.54 -8.26
CA ALA A 81 4.50 2.01 -7.67
C ALA A 81 4.58 3.54 -7.60
N LEU A 82 4.18 4.24 -8.66
CA LEU A 82 4.16 5.71 -8.69
C LEU A 82 3.17 6.27 -7.66
N THR A 83 2.00 5.65 -7.49
CA THR A 83 1.06 6.07 -6.44
C THR A 83 1.62 5.85 -5.03
N GLU A 84 2.25 4.70 -4.76
CA GLU A 84 2.90 4.40 -3.48
C GLU A 84 4.02 5.43 -3.18
N VAL A 85 4.87 5.71 -4.15
CA VAL A 85 5.99 6.67 -4.04
C VAL A 85 5.47 8.10 -3.90
N ALA A 86 4.42 8.47 -4.63
CA ALA A 86 3.76 9.77 -4.50
C ALA A 86 3.24 10.00 -3.07
N HIS A 87 2.61 9.00 -2.44
CA HIS A 87 2.14 9.09 -1.06
C HIS A 87 3.28 9.20 -0.03
N ARG A 88 4.50 8.82 -0.41
CA ARG A 88 5.68 8.91 0.46
C ARG A 88 6.39 10.25 0.36
N TRP A 89 6.58 10.75 -0.86
CA TRP A 89 7.44 11.90 -1.14
C TRP A 89 6.69 13.22 -1.33
N LEU A 90 5.47 13.21 -1.90
CA LEU A 90 4.73 14.45 -2.11
C LEU A 90 4.02 14.88 -0.82
N PRO A 91 4.28 16.09 -0.28
CA PRO A 91 3.66 16.55 0.96
C PRO A 91 2.14 16.58 0.92
N GLU A 92 1.57 16.92 -0.24
CA GLU A 92 0.12 17.02 -0.45
C GLU A 92 -0.60 15.67 -0.43
N ARG A 93 0.10 14.61 -0.84
CA ARG A 93 -0.46 13.27 -0.93
C ARG A 93 -0.02 12.36 0.20
N LYS A 94 0.66 12.91 1.20
CA LYS A 94 1.22 12.14 2.30
C LYS A 94 0.11 11.49 3.12
N LEU A 95 0.17 10.17 3.28
CA LEU A 95 -0.82 9.41 4.05
C LEU A 95 -0.39 9.25 5.50
N THR A 96 -1.37 9.32 6.40
CA THR A 96 -1.21 9.06 7.84
C THR A 96 -2.33 8.16 8.31
N THR A 97 -2.14 7.46 9.42
CA THR A 97 -3.21 6.63 10.00
C THR A 97 -4.29 7.53 10.57
N ALA A 98 -5.55 7.23 10.26
CA ALA A 98 -6.70 7.92 10.83
C ALA A 98 -6.62 7.90 12.36
N PRO A 99 -6.96 9.02 13.03
CA PRO A 99 -6.97 9.08 14.48
C PRO A 99 -7.92 8.00 15.04
N GLN A 100 -7.36 7.06 15.80
CA GLN A 100 -8.15 6.04 16.48
C GLN A 100 -8.69 6.63 17.77
N TRP A 101 -9.96 7.02 17.75
CA TRP A 101 -10.66 7.53 18.95
C TRP A 101 -10.97 6.42 19.98
N TRP A 102 -10.68 5.16 19.67
CA TRP A 102 -10.81 4.03 20.58
C TRP A 102 -9.43 3.45 20.88
N GLY A 103 -9.07 3.37 22.17
CA GLY A 103 -7.88 2.67 22.63
C GLY A 103 -8.13 1.16 22.80
N GLN A 104 -7.05 0.37 22.93
CA GLN A 104 -7.16 -1.06 23.22
C GLN A 104 -7.96 -1.34 24.50
N HIS A 105 -7.92 -0.43 25.48
CA HIS A 105 -8.69 -0.49 26.72
C HIS A 105 -10.17 -0.12 26.55
N THR A 106 -10.52 0.69 25.54
CA THR A 106 -11.90 1.10 25.24
C THR A 106 -12.56 0.22 24.17
N ARG A 107 -11.96 -0.94 23.84
CA ARG A 107 -12.60 -2.02 23.06
C ARG A 107 -13.79 -2.62 23.84
N ARG A 108 -14.82 -1.83 24.09
CA ARG A 108 -16.14 -2.35 24.44
C ARG A 108 -16.81 -2.71 23.13
N LEU A 109 -17.10 -4.01 22.99
CA LEU A 109 -18.04 -4.57 22.02
C LEU A 109 -19.15 -3.56 21.76
N VAL A 110 -19.36 -3.21 20.48
CA VAL A 110 -20.45 -2.38 19.94
C VAL A 110 -21.46 -2.03 21.03
N VAL A 111 -21.32 -0.84 21.62
CA VAL A 111 -22.30 -0.35 22.59
C VAL A 111 -23.57 -0.12 21.80
N LEU A 112 -24.49 -1.08 21.90
CA LEU A 112 -25.82 -0.93 21.33
C LEU A 112 -26.50 0.23 22.06
N PRO A 113 -27.12 1.18 21.33
CA PRO A 113 -27.87 2.24 21.97
C PRO A 113 -28.97 1.64 22.85
N ALA A 114 -29.25 2.28 23.99
CA ALA A 114 -30.29 1.83 24.92
C ALA A 114 -31.68 1.77 24.26
N ALA A 115 -31.88 2.55 23.20
CA ALA A 115 -33.06 2.49 22.35
C ALA A 115 -32.77 1.74 21.03
N PRO A 116 -33.65 0.81 20.62
CA PRO A 116 -33.51 0.06 19.38
C PRO A 116 -33.65 0.97 18.16
N ASN A 117 -32.64 1.00 17.27
CA ASN A 117 -32.74 1.69 15.98
C ASN A 117 -33.83 1.06 15.08
N PHE A 118 -34.46 1.86 14.22
CA PHE A 118 -35.55 1.46 13.31
C PHE A 118 -35.25 0.20 12.46
N PHE A 119 -33.97 -0.06 12.15
CA PHE A 119 -33.52 -1.27 11.45
C PHE A 119 -33.69 -2.58 12.25
N TRP A 120 -34.05 -2.52 13.53
CA TRP A 120 -34.45 -3.68 14.34
C TRP A 120 -35.91 -4.11 14.12
N LYS A 121 -36.61 -3.51 13.14
CA LYS A 121 -37.87 -4.06 12.64
C LYS A 121 -37.64 -5.50 12.20
N ARG A 122 -38.12 -6.42 13.04
CA ARG A 122 -38.05 -7.87 12.86
C ARG A 122 -38.77 -8.25 11.57
N PHE A 123 -38.06 -8.32 10.45
CA PHE A 123 -38.37 -9.40 9.53
C PHE A 123 -38.18 -10.68 10.33
N LYS A 124 -39.21 -11.52 10.43
CA LYS A 124 -39.07 -12.88 10.96
C LYS A 124 -38.17 -13.64 9.98
N VAL A 125 -36.86 -13.46 10.10
CA VAL A 125 -35.87 -14.30 9.45
C VAL A 125 -35.99 -15.64 10.15
N LYS A 126 -36.79 -16.54 9.58
CA LYS A 126 -36.80 -17.95 9.96
C LYS A 126 -35.49 -18.53 9.46
N PHE A 127 -34.46 -18.53 10.29
CA PHE A 127 -33.31 -19.40 10.05
C PHE A 127 -33.84 -20.82 9.96
N LYS A 128 -33.64 -21.50 8.81
CA LYS A 128 -33.86 -22.95 8.73
C LYS A 128 -33.07 -23.55 9.88
N LYS A 129 -33.76 -24.24 10.78
CA LYS A 129 -33.18 -24.94 11.92
C LYS A 129 -32.38 -26.12 11.38
N ARG A 130 -31.19 -25.86 10.82
CA ARG A 130 -30.18 -26.91 10.71
C ARG A 130 -29.84 -27.24 12.15
N HIS A 131 -30.04 -28.49 12.55
CA HIS A 131 -29.75 -28.96 13.90
C HIS A 131 -28.29 -28.61 14.23
N GLY A 132 -28.10 -27.51 14.95
CA GLY A 132 -26.81 -27.06 15.40
C GLY A 132 -26.28 -28.08 16.40
N VAL A 133 -25.06 -28.53 16.15
CA VAL A 133 -24.24 -29.44 16.94
C VAL A 133 -24.54 -29.36 18.44
N LYS A 134 -24.77 -30.52 19.06
CA LYS A 134 -25.06 -30.71 20.49
C LYS A 134 -24.11 -29.89 21.36
N LYS A 135 -24.66 -28.86 22.02
CA LYS A 135 -23.95 -27.95 22.95
C LYS A 135 -23.45 -28.61 24.25
N ARG A 136 -23.72 -29.90 24.48
CA ARG A 136 -23.45 -30.57 25.76
C ARG A 136 -22.18 -31.42 25.83
N GLU A 137 -21.47 -31.60 24.71
CA GLU A 137 -20.21 -32.34 24.71
C GLU A 137 -19.01 -31.39 24.77
N ARG A 138 -18.19 -31.57 25.81
CA ARG A 138 -16.93 -30.84 26.00
C ARG A 138 -16.04 -30.91 24.76
N HIS A 139 -16.05 -32.05 24.06
CA HIS A 139 -15.31 -32.27 22.81
C HIS A 139 -15.78 -31.34 21.68
N ASN A 140 -17.10 -31.21 21.46
CA ASN A 140 -17.67 -30.34 20.44
C ASN A 140 -17.48 -28.85 20.78
N TYR A 141 -17.55 -28.49 22.06
CA TYR A 141 -17.22 -27.13 22.49
C TYR A 141 -15.75 -26.79 22.21
N ILE A 142 -14.82 -27.69 22.56
CA ILE A 142 -13.38 -27.49 22.33
C ILE A 142 -13.03 -27.48 20.84
N GLY A 143 -13.65 -28.33 20.02
CA GLY A 143 -13.35 -28.45 18.59
C GLY A 143 -14.00 -27.37 17.72
N ASN A 144 -15.25 -27.00 18.00
CA ASN A 144 -16.03 -26.14 17.10
C ASN A 144 -16.21 -24.71 17.58
N VAL A 145 -16.13 -24.45 18.89
CA VAL A 145 -16.58 -23.18 19.49
C VAL A 145 -15.42 -22.45 20.17
N LYS A 146 -14.63 -23.15 20.99
CA LYS A 146 -13.44 -22.65 21.70
C LYS A 146 -12.35 -22.05 20.80
N PRO A 147 -12.04 -22.57 19.58
CA PRO A 147 -11.00 -21.99 18.74
C PRO A 147 -11.35 -20.58 18.26
N TRP A 148 -12.65 -20.26 18.18
CA TRP A 148 -13.16 -18.98 17.70
C TRP A 148 -13.50 -18.00 18.84
N LEU A 149 -13.81 -18.50 20.04
CA LEU A 149 -14.10 -17.65 21.20
C LEU A 149 -12.86 -16.94 21.77
N TRP A 150 -11.67 -17.52 21.65
CA TRP A 150 -10.47 -17.04 22.36
C TRP A 150 -9.39 -16.44 21.47
N ARG A 151 -9.63 -16.36 20.16
CA ARG A 151 -8.69 -15.76 19.20
C ARG A 151 -9.01 -14.30 18.86
N ALA A 152 -9.76 -13.59 19.69
CA ALA A 152 -9.96 -12.14 19.54
C ALA A 152 -8.62 -11.35 19.55
N GLN A 153 -7.62 -11.85 20.28
CA GLN A 153 -6.26 -11.28 20.29
C GLN A 153 -5.44 -11.56 19.01
N ARG A 154 -5.83 -12.56 18.21
CA ARG A 154 -5.17 -12.92 16.94
C ARG A 154 -6.00 -12.54 15.70
N VAL A 155 -7.10 -11.81 15.88
CA VAL A 155 -7.71 -11.09 14.78
C VAL A 155 -6.65 -10.10 14.34
N GLN A 156 -5.97 -10.38 13.22
CA GLN A 156 -5.16 -9.38 12.55
C GLN A 156 -6.04 -8.15 12.45
N GLN A 157 -5.63 -7.09 13.15
CA GLN A 157 -6.40 -5.86 13.13
C GLN A 157 -6.51 -5.49 11.65
N PRO A 158 -7.71 -5.14 11.15
CA PRO A 158 -7.78 -4.63 9.79
C PRO A 158 -6.78 -3.47 9.72
N PRO A 159 -6.04 -3.35 8.60
CA PRO A 159 -5.09 -2.25 8.45
C PRO A 159 -5.82 -0.94 8.77
N PRO A 160 -5.18 -0.04 9.55
CA PRO A 160 -5.82 1.20 9.93
C PRO A 160 -6.23 1.96 8.67
N LEU A 161 -7.39 2.61 8.71
CA LEU A 161 -7.80 3.51 7.65
C LEU A 161 -6.72 4.59 7.50
N MET A 162 -6.24 4.79 6.28
CA MET A 162 -5.28 5.84 5.97
C MET A 162 -6.04 7.07 5.49
N VAL A 163 -5.63 8.24 5.95
CA VAL A 163 -6.18 9.55 5.58
C VAL A 163 -5.05 10.45 5.09
N TYR A 164 -5.35 11.40 4.22
CA TYR A 164 -4.37 12.39 3.82
C TYR A 164 -3.98 13.26 5.00
N GLN A 165 -2.68 13.50 5.16
CA GLN A 165 -2.14 14.27 6.28
C GLN A 165 -2.65 15.71 6.33
N GLN A 166 -2.92 16.30 5.16
CA GLN A 166 -3.36 17.69 5.05
C GLN A 166 -4.86 17.87 5.31
N SER A 167 -5.72 17.01 4.74
CA SER A 167 -7.18 17.14 4.86
C SER A 167 -7.77 16.31 6.01
N GLY A 168 -7.12 15.23 6.42
CA GLY A 168 -7.68 14.26 7.35
C GLY A 168 -8.81 13.40 6.76
N GLU A 169 -9.03 13.49 5.45
CA GLU A 169 -9.99 12.69 4.66
C GLU A 169 -9.41 11.35 4.20
#